data_AF-A0A7V9HZS7-F1
#
_entry.id   AF-A0A7V9HZS7-F1
#
_cell.length_a   1.000
_cell.length_b   1.000
_cell.length_c   1.000
_cell.angle_alpha   90.00
_cell.angle_beta   90.00
_cell.angle_gamma   90.00
#
_symmetry.space_group_name_H-M   'P 1'
#
loop_
_entity.id
_entity.type
_entity.pdbx_description
1 polymer ?
#
loop_
_entity_poly.entity_id
_entity_poly.type
_entity_poly.pdbx_seq_one_letter_code
_entity_poly.pdbx_strand_id
1 'polypeptide(L)'
;EELDVRSGTAAGANANGDLAGHVTIPCAVGGDCLRAVIWYAAGDSLDIGTLGGAVSWARDINAAGEVVGLSTTAQGVNTAFFWSQSVGMYRLPVNRWAAAYAVSDVRLDGTRLVVGTDAQANAVVWVVRTP
;
A
#
# COMPACT_ATOMS: atom_id res chain seq x y z
N GLU A 1 -9.12 10.49 18.02
CA GLU A 1 -10.22 9.50 18.05
C GLU A 1 -9.66 8.15 17.63
N GLU A 2 -10.33 7.07 17.99
CA GLU A 2 -9.95 5.72 17.56
C GLU A 2 -10.47 5.50 16.13
N LEU A 3 -9.57 5.11 15.21
CA LEU A 3 -9.88 4.98 13.77
C LEU A 3 -10.53 3.63 13.42
N ASP A 4 -10.18 2.59 14.18
CA ASP A 4 -10.56 1.21 13.88
C ASP A 4 -10.55 0.41 15.18
N VAL A 5 -11.50 -0.51 15.32
CA VAL A 5 -11.56 -1.45 16.45
C VAL A 5 -10.47 -2.52 16.39
N ARG A 6 -9.87 -2.72 15.21
CA ARG A 6 -8.74 -3.64 15.00
C ARG A 6 -7.44 -2.96 15.36
N SER A 7 -6.55 -3.66 16.07
CA SER A 7 -5.18 -3.20 16.31
C SER A 7 -4.45 -2.90 15.01
N GLY A 8 -3.79 -1.75 14.90
CA GLY A 8 -3.13 -1.36 13.67
C GLY A 8 -2.34 -0.06 13.78
N THR A 9 -1.87 0.44 12.64
CA THR A 9 -1.17 1.72 12.56
C THR A 9 -1.52 2.44 11.27
N ALA A 10 -1.94 3.70 11.38
CA ALA A 10 -2.03 4.63 10.26
C ALA A 10 -0.64 5.20 9.94
N ALA A 11 -0.30 5.31 8.66
CA ALA A 11 1.03 5.66 8.18
C ALA A 11 1.04 6.86 7.20
N GLY A 12 0.00 6.98 6.37
CA GLY A 12 -0.13 8.06 5.37
C GLY A 12 -1.49 8.73 5.43
N ALA A 13 -1.57 9.95 4.93
CA ALA A 13 -2.80 10.74 4.83
C ALA A 13 -2.78 11.58 3.54
N ASN A 14 -3.93 11.74 2.89
CA ASN A 14 -4.07 12.59 1.71
C ASN A 14 -4.84 13.90 2.01
N ALA A 15 -4.93 14.78 1.01
CA ALA A 15 -5.62 16.06 1.10
C ALA A 15 -7.15 15.95 1.29
N ASN A 16 -7.74 14.79 1.04
CA ASN A 16 -9.16 14.53 1.27
C ASN A 16 -9.45 14.11 2.73
N GLY A 17 -8.40 13.87 3.52
CA GLY A 17 -8.51 13.35 4.88
C GLY A 17 -8.57 11.82 4.95
N ASP A 18 -8.39 11.13 3.82
CA ASP A 18 -8.28 9.67 3.83
C ASP A 18 -6.91 9.27 4.37
N LEU A 19 -6.90 8.18 5.13
CA LEU A 19 -5.71 7.64 5.77
C LEU A 19 -5.37 6.28 5.18
N ALA A 20 -4.10 5.94 5.15
CA ALA A 20 -3.63 4.61 4.76
C ALA A 20 -2.71 4.03 5.83
N GLY A 21 -2.78 2.72 6.01
CA GLY A 21 -1.93 2.01 6.95
C GLY A 21 -2.21 0.54 6.94
N HIS A 22 -2.24 -0.08 8.12
CA HIS A 22 -2.56 -1.49 8.24
C HIS A 22 -3.30 -1.84 9.53
N VAL A 23 -3.99 -2.97 9.50
CA VAL A 23 -4.62 -3.61 10.65
C VAL A 23 -4.10 -5.02 10.84
N THR A 24 -4.18 -5.52 12.05
CA THR A 24 -3.90 -6.89 12.44
C THR A 24 -5.19 -7.69 12.43
N ILE A 25 -5.18 -8.84 11.76
CA ILE A 25 -6.31 -9.77 11.68
C ILE A 25 -5.85 -11.20 11.92
N PRO A 26 -6.74 -12.10 12.37
CA PRO A 26 -6.42 -13.52 12.43
C PRO A 26 -6.06 -14.09 11.04
N CYS A 27 -4.94 -14.80 10.93
CA CYS A 27 -4.57 -15.52 9.71
C CYS A 27 -5.37 -16.83 9.57
N ALA A 28 -5.74 -17.18 8.33
CA ALA A 28 -6.33 -18.49 8.02
C ALA A 28 -5.41 -19.68 8.33
N VAL A 29 -4.09 -19.47 8.32
CA VAL A 29 -3.06 -20.48 8.62
C VAL A 29 -2.62 -20.48 10.09
N GLY A 30 -3.30 -19.69 10.95
CA GLY A 30 -2.93 -19.48 12.35
C GLY A 30 -1.97 -18.30 12.54
N GLY A 31 -2.03 -17.69 13.72
CA GLY A 31 -1.30 -16.46 14.05
C GLY A 31 -1.96 -15.20 13.48
N ASP A 32 -1.18 -14.12 13.40
CA ASP A 32 -1.65 -12.80 13.00
C ASP A 32 -1.16 -12.42 11.58
N CYS A 33 -2.09 -11.89 10.80
CA CYS A 33 -1.90 -11.37 9.45
C CYS A 33 -2.03 -9.85 9.50
N LEU A 34 -1.36 -9.17 8.57
CA LEU A 34 -1.48 -7.72 8.44
C LEU A 34 -2.11 -7.38 7.10
N ARG A 35 -3.08 -6.47 7.12
CA ARG A 35 -3.78 -6.02 5.92
C ARG A 35 -3.63 -4.52 5.77
N ALA A 36 -3.17 -4.11 4.59
CA ALA A 36 -3.21 -2.73 4.18
C ALA A 36 -4.66 -2.27 4.10
N VAL A 37 -4.95 -1.11 4.71
CA VAL A 37 -6.29 -0.55 4.81
C VAL A 37 -6.26 0.94 4.45
N ILE A 38 -7.32 1.38 3.79
CA ILE A 38 -7.69 2.80 3.68
C ILE A 38 -8.79 3.08 4.69
N TRP A 39 -8.66 4.13 5.50
CA TRP A 39 -9.75 4.68 6.30
C TRP A 39 -10.19 5.98 5.64
N TYR A 40 -11.43 6.01 5.16
CA TYR A 40 -11.99 7.17 4.49
C TYR A 40 -12.44 8.21 5.50
N ALA A 41 -12.33 9.49 5.12
CA ALA A 41 -12.86 10.58 5.94
C ALA A 41 -14.38 10.45 6.20
N ALA A 42 -15.10 9.74 5.33
CA ALA A 42 -16.52 9.44 5.48
C ALA A 42 -16.85 8.41 6.59
N GLY A 43 -15.85 7.74 7.17
CA GLY A 43 -15.98 6.79 8.27
C GLY A 43 -15.91 5.31 7.89
N ASP A 44 -15.93 5.00 6.60
CA ASP A 44 -15.75 3.62 6.12
C ASP A 44 -14.27 3.24 6.03
N SER A 45 -13.98 1.93 6.04
CA SER A 45 -12.63 1.41 5.78
C SER A 45 -12.63 0.34 4.70
N LEU A 46 -11.53 0.24 3.97
CA LEU A 46 -11.33 -0.71 2.88
C LEU A 46 -10.02 -1.48 3.06
N ASP A 47 -10.11 -2.81 3.20
CA ASP A 47 -8.96 -3.71 3.00
C ASP A 47 -8.62 -3.75 1.51
N ILE A 48 -7.40 -3.35 1.17
CA ILE A 48 -6.93 -3.26 -0.23
C ILE A 48 -6.17 -4.52 -0.69
N GLY A 49 -6.15 -5.57 0.14
CA GLY A 49 -5.67 -6.90 -0.18
C GLY A 49 -4.16 -7.11 -0.01
N THR A 50 -3.67 -8.19 -0.62
CA THR A 50 -2.25 -8.56 -0.68
C THR A 50 -1.91 -9.07 -2.08
N LEU A 51 -0.63 -9.22 -2.39
CA LEU A 51 -0.14 -9.89 -3.61
C LEU A 51 -0.18 -11.44 -3.50
N GLY A 52 -1.10 -11.98 -2.70
CA GLY A 52 -1.29 -13.41 -2.48
C GLY A 52 -0.58 -13.98 -1.24
N GLY A 53 0.19 -13.16 -0.52
CA GLY A 53 0.78 -13.52 0.77
C GLY A 53 -0.10 -13.12 1.96
N ALA A 54 0.43 -13.31 3.17
CA ALA A 54 -0.27 -13.07 4.44
C ALA A 54 -0.24 -11.61 4.92
N VAL A 55 0.64 -10.79 4.35
CA VAL A 55 1.00 -9.46 4.87
C VAL A 55 0.99 -8.41 3.78
N SER A 56 0.34 -7.28 4.05
CA SER A 56 0.50 -6.02 3.34
C SER A 56 0.51 -4.83 4.30
N TRP A 57 1.29 -3.80 3.96
CA TRP A 57 1.43 -2.54 4.67
C TRP A 57 1.29 -1.38 3.69
N ALA A 58 0.26 -0.55 3.85
CA ALA A 58 0.24 0.75 3.18
C ALA A 58 1.18 1.73 3.88
N ARG A 59 1.95 2.48 3.11
CA ARG A 59 2.91 3.47 3.59
C ARG A 59 2.49 4.89 3.28
N ASP A 60 1.82 5.10 2.16
CA ASP A 60 1.39 6.41 1.72
C ASP A 60 0.16 6.32 0.81
N ILE A 61 -0.57 7.43 0.72
CA ILE A 61 -1.78 7.61 -0.09
C ILE A 61 -1.80 9.01 -0.70
N ASN A 62 -2.05 9.12 -2.02
CA ASN A 62 -2.18 10.41 -2.69
C ASN A 62 -3.64 10.91 -2.75
N ALA A 63 -3.88 12.12 -3.26
CA ALA A 63 -5.21 12.73 -3.35
C ALA A 63 -6.18 12.00 -4.29
N ALA A 64 -5.66 11.14 -5.18
CA ALA A 64 -6.47 10.26 -6.03
C ALA A 64 -6.87 8.94 -5.34
N GLY A 65 -6.50 8.75 -4.06
CA GLY A 65 -6.76 7.53 -3.31
C GLY A 65 -5.85 6.37 -3.69
N GLU A 66 -4.72 6.64 -4.33
CA GLU A 66 -3.77 5.61 -4.76
C GLU A 66 -2.77 5.36 -3.66
N VAL A 67 -2.52 4.07 -3.39
CA VAL A 67 -1.77 3.63 -2.21
C VAL A 67 -0.52 2.89 -2.64
N VAL A 68 0.58 3.15 -1.94
CA VAL A 68 1.82 2.39 -2.11
C VAL A 68 2.29 1.79 -0.81
N GLY A 69 3.12 0.76 -0.92
CA GLY A 69 3.68 0.12 0.25
C GLY A 69 4.42 -1.16 -0.05
N LEU A 70 4.34 -2.11 0.89
CA LEU A 70 4.96 -3.42 0.80
C LEU A 70 3.92 -4.52 0.98
N SER A 71 3.99 -5.55 0.16
CA SER A 71 3.18 -6.76 0.30
C SER A 71 4.04 -8.00 0.13
N THR A 72 3.61 -9.08 0.76
CA THR A 72 4.11 -10.42 0.50
C THR A 72 3.40 -11.03 -0.70
N THR A 73 4.14 -11.72 -1.57
CA THR A 73 3.56 -12.55 -2.64
C THR A 73 3.15 -13.92 -2.14
N ALA A 74 2.46 -14.71 -2.96
CA ALA A 74 2.13 -16.11 -2.66
C ALA A 74 3.36 -16.99 -2.36
N GLN A 75 4.56 -16.60 -2.83
CA GLN A 75 5.83 -17.29 -2.54
C GLN A 75 6.52 -16.77 -1.26
N GLY A 76 5.86 -15.91 -0.49
CA GLY A 76 6.41 -15.33 0.75
C GLY A 76 7.45 -14.24 0.51
N VAL A 77 7.54 -13.67 -0.69
CA VAL A 77 8.54 -12.64 -1.02
C VAL A 77 7.97 -11.26 -0.78
N ASN A 78 8.68 -10.40 -0.02
CA ASN A 78 8.32 -9.00 0.12
C ASN A 78 8.58 -8.23 -1.17
N THR A 79 7.65 -7.38 -1.58
CA THR A 79 7.80 -6.54 -2.77
C THR A 79 7.00 -5.26 -2.65
N ALA A 80 7.45 -4.22 -3.34
CA ALA A 80 6.75 -2.95 -3.43
C ALA A 80 5.47 -3.14 -4.23
N PHE A 81 4.37 -2.53 -3.77
CA PHE A 81 3.11 -2.50 -4.50
C PHE A 81 2.66 -1.07 -4.78
N PHE A 82 1.84 -0.95 -5.81
CA PHE A 82 0.93 0.15 -6.02
C PHE A 82 -0.48 -0.40 -6.08
N TRP A 83 -1.44 0.35 -5.53
CA TRP A 83 -2.86 0.04 -5.54
C TRP A 83 -3.64 1.26 -6.01
N SER A 84 -4.64 1.02 -6.86
CA SER A 84 -5.74 1.96 -7.08
C SER A 84 -7.04 1.18 -7.15
N GLN A 85 -8.16 1.89 -6.99
CA GLN A 85 -9.48 1.29 -7.11
C GLN A 85 -9.71 0.65 -8.50
N SER A 86 -9.11 1.20 -9.56
CA SER A 86 -9.33 0.72 -10.93
C SER A 86 -8.51 -0.52 -11.31
N VAL A 87 -7.35 -0.74 -10.68
CA VAL A 87 -6.44 -1.85 -11.05
C VAL A 87 -6.21 -2.86 -9.92
N GLY A 88 -6.62 -2.55 -8.69
CA GLY A 88 -6.28 -3.34 -7.52
C GLY A 88 -4.80 -3.28 -7.15
N MET A 89 -4.36 -4.21 -6.30
CA MET A 89 -2.96 -4.26 -5.87
C MET A 89 -2.11 -4.92 -6.94
N TYR A 90 -1.11 -4.21 -7.47
CA TYR A 90 -0.15 -4.78 -8.39
C TYR A 90 1.28 -4.54 -7.91
N ARG A 91 2.16 -5.47 -8.30
CA ARG A 91 3.57 -5.46 -7.96
C ARG A 91 4.35 -4.46 -8.81
N LEU A 92 5.11 -3.56 -8.19
CA LEU A 92 6.02 -2.67 -8.92
C LEU A 92 7.23 -3.45 -9.47
N PRO A 93 7.74 -3.10 -10.66
CA PRO A 93 8.83 -3.84 -11.30
C PRO A 93 10.14 -3.66 -10.53
N VAL A 94 10.58 -4.73 -9.86
CA VAL A 94 11.82 -4.83 -9.09
C VAL A 94 12.32 -6.26 -8.96
N ASN A 95 13.64 -6.40 -8.81
CA ASN A 95 14.25 -7.59 -8.25
C ASN A 95 13.78 -7.73 -6.78
N ARG A 96 13.50 -8.97 -6.34
CA ARG A 96 12.80 -9.34 -5.08
C ARG A 96 13.26 -8.51 -3.85
N TRP A 97 12.40 -8.32 -2.85
CA TRP A 97 12.66 -7.50 -1.64
C TRP A 97 12.72 -6.00 -1.91
N ALA A 98 11.58 -5.37 -2.13
CA ALA A 98 11.48 -3.93 -2.30
C ALA A 98 10.34 -3.38 -1.44
N ALA A 99 10.39 -2.08 -1.14
CA ALA A 99 9.31 -1.34 -0.50
C ALA A 99 9.11 -0.01 -1.21
N ALA A 100 7.86 0.37 -1.42
CA ALA A 100 7.53 1.75 -1.77
C ALA A 100 7.18 2.52 -0.50
N TYR A 101 7.60 3.78 -0.42
CA TYR A 101 7.44 4.61 0.78
C TYR A 101 6.54 5.81 0.55
N ALA A 102 6.56 6.40 -0.66
CA ALA A 102 5.74 7.56 -0.96
C ALA A 102 5.29 7.56 -2.43
N VAL A 103 4.16 8.19 -2.68
CA VAL A 103 3.56 8.36 -4.00
C VAL A 103 3.17 9.82 -4.22
N SER A 104 3.52 10.38 -5.37
CA SER A 104 3.07 11.71 -5.76
C SER A 104 1.59 11.70 -6.13
N ASP A 105 0.96 12.88 -6.10
CA ASP A 105 -0.28 13.09 -6.83
C ASP A 105 -0.11 12.83 -8.34
N VAL A 106 -1.26 12.71 -9.01
CA VAL A 106 -1.32 12.52 -10.47
C VAL A 106 -0.76 13.76 -11.16
N ARG A 107 0.30 13.56 -11.93
CA ARG A 107 0.94 14.59 -12.74
C ARG A 107 0.10 14.90 -13.97
N LEU A 108 0.35 16.06 -14.59
CA LEU A 108 -0.38 16.51 -15.80
C LEU A 108 -0.36 15.51 -16.96
N ASP A 109 0.69 14.69 -17.05
CA ASP A 109 0.83 13.66 -18.08
C ASP A 109 0.08 12.36 -17.74
N GLY A 110 -0.66 12.32 -16.62
CA GLY A 110 -1.38 11.15 -16.13
C GLY A 110 -0.48 10.12 -15.44
N THR A 111 0.74 10.47 -15.05
CA THR A 111 1.63 9.55 -14.32
C THR A 111 1.78 9.93 -12.85
N ARG A 112 2.34 9.02 -12.05
CA ARG A 112 2.70 9.22 -10.66
C ARG A 112 4.16 8.84 -10.47
N LEU A 113 4.84 9.53 -9.58
CA LEU A 113 6.14 9.10 -9.08
C LEU A 113 5.93 8.28 -7.81
N VAL A 114 6.51 7.09 -7.78
CA VAL A 114 6.60 6.29 -6.56
C VAL A 114 8.07 6.20 -6.19
N VAL A 115 8.41 6.44 -4.92
CA VAL A 115 9.79 6.32 -4.41
C VAL A 115 9.89 5.20 -3.39
N GLY A 116 11.03 4.53 -3.36
CA GLY A 116 11.21 3.34 -2.55
C GLY A 116 12.65 2.84 -2.47
N THR A 117 12.79 1.60 -2.04
CA THR A 117 14.06 0.86 -2.04
C THR A 117 13.97 -0.46 -2.80
N ASP A 118 15.07 -0.86 -3.43
CA ASP A 118 15.25 -2.19 -4.00
C ASP A 118 15.80 -3.22 -2.99
N ALA A 119 16.14 -4.40 -3.50
CA ALA A 119 16.70 -5.55 -2.78
C ALA A 119 18.03 -5.27 -2.07
N GLN A 120 18.76 -4.26 -2.54
CA GLN A 120 20.05 -3.84 -2.01
C GLN A 120 19.94 -2.56 -1.18
N ALA A 121 18.70 -2.14 -0.85
CA ALA A 121 18.39 -0.90 -0.15
C ALA A 121 18.82 0.37 -0.91
N ASN A 122 19.01 0.30 -2.24
CA ASN A 122 19.23 1.49 -3.05
C ASN A 122 17.92 2.25 -3.22
N ALA A 123 18.00 3.58 -3.24
CA ALA A 123 16.86 4.41 -3.58
C ALA A 123 16.44 4.18 -5.03
N VAL A 124 15.14 3.98 -5.25
CA VAL A 124 14.55 3.76 -6.58
C VAL A 124 13.32 4.64 -6.78
N VAL A 125 13.06 4.97 -8.04
CA VAL A 125 11.86 5.67 -8.48
C VAL A 125 11.15 4.86 -9.55
N TRP A 126 9.82 4.72 -9.43
CA TRP A 126 8.96 4.17 -10.46
C TRP A 126 8.08 5.27 -11.02
N VAL A 127 7.95 5.28 -12.35
CA VAL A 127 6.95 6.10 -13.04
C VAL A 127 5.75 5.22 -13.34
N VAL A 128 4.65 5.47 -12.66
CA VAL A 128 3.42 4.67 -12.76
C VAL A 128 2.41 5.39 -13.63
N ARG A 129 1.73 4.64 -14.51
CA ARG A 129 0.54 5.08 -15.25
C ARG A 129 -0.54 4.04 -15.06
N THR A 130 -1.68 4.45 -14.50
CA THR A 130 -2.89 3.63 -14.52
C THR A 130 -3.58 3.79 -15.88
N PRO A 131 -4.25 2.74 -16.40
CA PRO A 131 -5.16 2.87 -17.54
C PRO A 131 -6.24 3.93 -17.32
#